data_AF-K1TWQ9-F1
#
_entry.id   AF-K1TWQ9-F1
#
_cell.length_a   1.000
_cell.length_b   1.000
_cell.length_c   1.000
_cell.angle_alpha   90.00
_cell.angle_beta   90.00
_cell.angle_gamma   90.00
#
_symmetry.space_group_name_H-M   'P 1'
#
loop_
_entity.id
_entity.type
_entity.pdbx_description
1 polymer ?
#
loop_
_entity_poly.entity_id
_entity_poly.type
_entity_poly.pdbx_seq_one_letter_code
_entity_poly.pdbx_strand_id
1 'polypeptide(L)'
;ALIMWLGEQITEFGIGNGISIILFVSIVARFPNSIIRQINNVANGDLAWWVLVLMYLGALLLIVLIVLVNDAERRLPVQYSKRVVGRKMYGGQSTHLPMKVNMSGVLPIIFAQSIASLPATICAFVPKWQNGWVMKHIFDTTTWPYIVIYFLLIIFFSYFYSTIQFNPIEVANNLKKNGGFIPGFRAGKPTSEFIQKVL
;
A
#
# COMPACT_ATOMS: atom_id res chain seq x y z
N ALA A 1 -24.60 6.86 1.12
CA ALA A 1 -25.24 6.95 -0.20
C ALA A 1 -24.55 7.98 -1.09
N LEU A 2 -24.60 9.28 -0.75
CA LEU A 2 -24.04 10.35 -1.60
C LEU A 2 -22.52 10.23 -1.85
N ILE A 3 -21.72 9.88 -0.83
CA ILE A 3 -20.26 9.71 -0.97
C ILE A 3 -19.90 8.51 -1.87
N MET A 4 -20.67 7.42 -1.80
CA MET A 4 -20.46 6.25 -2.65
C MET A 4 -20.77 6.60 -4.12
N TRP A 5 -21.93 7.23 -4.36
CA TRP A 5 -22.32 7.69 -5.69
C TRP A 5 -21.30 8.66 -6.29
N LEU A 6 -20.81 9.63 -5.50
CA LEU A 6 -19.72 10.51 -5.93
C LEU A 6 -18.43 9.73 -6.24
N GLY A 7 -18.10 8.71 -5.46
CA GLY A 7 -16.95 7.84 -5.71
C GLY A 7 -17.07 7.08 -7.03
N GLU A 8 -18.26 6.57 -7.35
CA GLU A 8 -18.54 5.90 -8.62
C GLU A 8 -18.46 6.87 -9.80
N GLN A 9 -19.05 8.07 -9.68
CA GLN A 9 -18.95 9.11 -10.72
C GLN A 9 -17.52 9.56 -10.98
N ILE A 10 -16.69 9.71 -9.94
CA ILE A 10 -15.26 10.02 -10.11
C ILE A 10 -14.52 8.86 -10.78
N THR A 11 -14.94 7.62 -10.55
CA THR A 11 -14.33 6.44 -11.18
C THR A 11 -14.70 6.35 -12.67
N GLU A 12 -15.93 6.71 -13.04
CA GLU A 12 -16.40 6.68 -14.43
C GLU A 12 -15.89 7.85 -15.28
N PHE A 13 -15.91 9.08 -14.73
CA PHE A 13 -15.60 10.30 -15.48
C PHE A 13 -14.26 10.95 -15.11
N GLY A 14 -13.59 10.45 -14.07
CA GLY A 14 -12.33 10.99 -13.55
C GLY A 14 -11.13 10.10 -13.85
N ILE A 15 -10.07 10.32 -13.07
CA ILE A 15 -8.79 9.62 -13.21
C ILE A 15 -8.60 8.72 -11.98
N GLY A 16 -8.38 7.42 -12.20
CA GLY A 16 -8.06 6.49 -11.11
C GLY A 16 -9.29 5.99 -10.35
N ASN A 17 -9.09 5.57 -9.09
CA ASN A 17 -10.13 5.00 -8.25
C ASN A 17 -10.79 6.09 -7.39
N GLY A 18 -12.08 6.37 -7.61
CA GLY A 18 -12.79 7.47 -6.96
C GLY A 18 -12.88 7.34 -5.44
N ILE A 19 -12.96 6.12 -4.90
CA ILE A 19 -12.92 5.88 -3.45
C ILE A 19 -11.57 6.31 -2.87
N SER A 20 -10.47 6.00 -3.56
CA SER A 20 -9.13 6.38 -3.12
C SER A 20 -8.92 7.90 -3.16
N ILE A 21 -9.48 8.58 -4.17
CA ILE A 21 -9.42 10.04 -4.27
C ILE A 21 -10.19 10.72 -3.14
N ILE A 22 -11.38 10.23 -2.81
CA ILE A 22 -12.19 10.79 -1.70
C ILE A 22 -11.43 10.67 -0.38
N LEU A 23 -10.81 9.51 -0.12
CA LEU A 23 -9.99 9.30 1.07
C LEU A 23 -8.77 10.22 1.08
N PHE A 24 -8.09 10.36 -0.05
CA PHE A 24 -6.95 11.28 -0.20
C PHE A 24 -7.35 12.73 0.12
N VAL A 25 -8.41 13.24 -0.49
CA VAL A 25 -8.92 14.61 -0.24
C VAL A 25 -9.31 14.78 1.23
N SER A 26 -9.93 13.77 1.84
CA SER A 26 -10.33 13.81 3.25
C SER A 26 -9.13 13.92 4.21
N ILE A 27 -8.01 13.26 3.87
CA ILE A 27 -6.77 13.34 4.62
C ILE A 27 -6.10 14.70 4.40
N VAL A 28 -5.95 15.12 3.14
CA VAL A 28 -5.30 16.40 2.76
C VAL A 28 -6.05 17.61 3.30
N ALA A 29 -7.38 17.59 3.34
CA ALA A 29 -8.19 18.68 3.89
C ALA A 29 -7.90 18.96 5.38
N ARG A 30 -7.35 18.00 6.13
CA ARG A 30 -6.94 18.19 7.53
C ARG A 30 -5.55 18.80 7.68
N PHE A 31 -4.71 18.76 6.65
CA PHE A 31 -3.35 19.28 6.72
C PHE A 31 -3.27 20.78 7.04
N PRO A 32 -4.04 21.67 6.38
CA PRO A 32 -3.96 23.11 6.65
C PRO A 32 -4.27 23.45 8.11
N ASN A 33 -5.34 22.87 8.65
CA ASN A 33 -5.73 23.08 10.04
C ASN A 33 -4.67 22.57 11.02
N SER A 34 -4.04 21.43 10.73
CA SER A 34 -2.93 20.90 11.53
C SER A 34 -1.72 21.83 11.54
N ILE A 35 -1.35 22.42 10.39
CA ILE A 35 -0.22 23.36 10.29
C ILE A 35 -0.51 24.64 11.08
N ILE A 36 -1.70 25.23 10.90
CA ILE A 36 -2.10 26.44 11.63
C ILE A 36 -2.03 26.20 13.15
N ARG A 37 -2.53 25.05 13.61
CA ARG A 37 -2.51 24.70 15.04
C ARG A 37 -1.09 24.56 15.58
N GLN A 38 -0.17 23.99 14.81
CA GLN A 38 1.23 23.85 15.22
C GLN A 38 1.96 25.20 15.26
N ILE A 39 1.71 26.08 14.28
CA ILE A 39 2.28 27.44 14.26
C ILE A 39 1.79 28.24 15.48
N ASN A 40 0.49 28.16 15.78
CA ASN A 40 -0.08 28.83 16.95
C ASN A 40 0.51 28.29 18.26
N ASN A 41 0.74 26.98 18.37
CA ASN A 41 1.37 26.39 19.55
C ASN A 41 2.83 26.85 19.74
N VAL A 42 3.57 27.11 18.67
CA VAL A 42 4.91 27.69 18.76
C VAL A 42 4.86 29.18 19.09
N ALA A 43 3.91 29.92 18.51
CA ALA A 43 3.69 31.32 18.83
C ALA A 43 3.29 31.55 20.30
N ASN A 44 2.54 30.61 20.87
CA ASN A 44 2.14 30.62 22.28
C ASN A 44 3.25 30.15 23.25
N GLY A 45 4.38 29.66 22.74
CA GLY A 45 5.51 29.20 23.56
C GLY A 45 5.38 27.78 24.12
N ASP A 46 4.31 27.05 23.82
CA ASP A 46 4.10 25.65 24.25
C ASP A 46 5.04 24.66 23.53
N LEU A 47 5.53 25.03 22.35
CA LEU A 47 6.44 24.22 21.55
C LEU A 47 7.66 25.03 21.14
N ALA A 48 8.84 24.45 21.34
CA ALA A 48 10.06 25.07 20.88
C ALA A 48 10.17 24.98 19.35
N TRP A 49 10.62 26.07 18.71
CA TRP A 49 10.72 26.18 17.25
C TRP A 49 11.55 25.06 16.60
N TRP A 50 12.55 24.52 17.30
CA TRP A 50 13.38 23.41 16.82
C TRP A 50 12.63 22.08 16.71
N VAL A 51 11.58 21.86 17.53
CA VAL A 51 10.72 20.67 17.44
C VAL A 51 9.93 20.69 16.13
N LEU A 52 9.42 21.85 15.74
CA LEU A 52 8.71 22.02 14.45
C LEU A 52 9.62 21.66 13.28
N VAL A 53 10.83 22.22 13.26
CA VAL A 53 11.81 21.97 12.19
C VAL A 53 12.16 20.49 12.11
N LEU A 54 12.41 19.84 13.24
CA LEU A 54 12.75 18.42 13.30
C LEU A 54 11.59 17.53 12.82
N MET A 55 10.34 17.89 13.17
CA MET A 55 9.15 17.16 12.72
C MET A 55 8.96 17.27 11.20
N TYR A 56 9.11 18.45 10.60
CA TYR A 56 9.02 18.60 9.15
C TYR A 56 10.15 17.88 8.41
N LEU A 57 11.37 17.92 8.96
CA LEU A 57 12.50 17.19 8.41
C LEU A 57 12.27 15.67 8.49
N GLY A 58 11.74 15.18 9.61
CA GLY A 58 11.34 13.77 9.76
C GLY A 58 10.23 13.36 8.80
N ALA A 59 9.22 14.21 8.57
CA ALA A 59 8.16 13.96 7.60
C ALA A 59 8.71 13.87 6.17
N LEU A 60 9.62 14.76 5.79
CA LEU A 60 10.28 14.74 4.47
C LEU A 60 11.11 13.47 4.28
N LEU A 61 11.89 13.09 5.31
CA LEU A 61 12.68 11.84 5.29
C LEU A 61 11.77 10.62 5.13
N LEU A 62 10.65 10.55 5.85
CA LEU A 62 9.67 9.48 5.69
C LEU A 62 9.08 9.42 4.29
N ILE A 63 8.74 10.56 3.67
CA ILE A 63 8.24 10.60 2.29
C ILE A 63 9.28 10.01 1.34
N VAL A 64 10.54 10.42 1.46
CA VAL A 64 11.64 9.91 0.61
C VAL A 64 11.81 8.39 0.79
N LEU A 65 11.76 7.91 2.04
CA LEU A 65 11.86 6.48 2.34
C LEU A 65 10.70 5.70 1.72
N ILE A 66 9.46 6.20 1.85
CA ILE A 66 8.28 5.56 1.26
C ILE A 66 8.39 5.50 -0.27
N VAL A 67 8.84 6.58 -0.92
CA VAL A 67 9.02 6.60 -2.38
C VAL A 67 10.08 5.60 -2.81
N LEU A 68 11.23 5.55 -2.12
CA LEU A 68 12.28 4.58 -2.42
C LEU A 68 11.80 3.13 -2.30
N VAL A 69 11.01 2.80 -1.27
CA VAL A 69 10.46 1.45 -1.08
C VAL A 69 9.37 1.15 -2.12
N ASN A 70 8.60 2.15 -2.54
CA ASN A 70 7.52 1.98 -3.52
C ASN A 70 8.04 1.81 -4.96
N ASP A 71 9.15 2.46 -5.29
CA ASP A 71 9.85 2.31 -6.57
C ASP A 71 10.80 1.11 -6.60
N ALA A 72 11.01 0.45 -5.46
CA ALA A 72 11.79 -0.77 -5.41
C ALA A 72 11.08 -1.89 -6.18
N GLU A 73 11.71 -2.31 -7.27
CA GLU A 73 11.28 -3.42 -8.11
C GLU A 73 12.34 -4.50 -8.20
N ARG A 74 11.90 -5.75 -8.12
CA ARG A 74 12.69 -6.93 -8.42
C ARG A 74 12.52 -7.28 -9.89
N ARG A 75 13.60 -7.11 -10.67
CA ARG A 75 13.60 -7.39 -12.11
C ARG A 75 13.88 -8.87 -12.37
N LEU A 76 12.88 -9.61 -12.84
CA LEU A 76 13.04 -11.00 -13.27
C LEU A 76 13.39 -11.06 -14.76
N PRO A 77 14.55 -11.59 -15.18
CA PRO A 77 14.91 -11.66 -16.59
C PRO A 77 14.00 -12.66 -17.32
N VAL A 78 13.38 -12.19 -18.40
CA VAL A 78 12.55 -13.00 -19.29
C VAL A 78 13.09 -12.93 -20.71
N GLN A 79 13.02 -14.05 -21.42
CA GLN A 79 13.44 -14.14 -22.81
C GLN A 79 12.23 -14.47 -23.67
N TYR A 80 12.01 -13.67 -24.70
CA TYR A 80 11.00 -13.96 -25.71
C TYR A 80 11.59 -14.86 -26.80
N SER A 81 10.80 -15.85 -27.19
CA SER A 81 11.16 -16.84 -28.20
C SER A 81 11.53 -16.16 -29.51
N LYS A 82 12.67 -16.53 -30.09
CA LYS A 82 13.12 -16.04 -31.39
C LYS A 82 12.28 -16.66 -32.49
N ARG A 83 11.86 -15.88 -33.49
CA ARG A 83 11.24 -16.44 -34.70
C ARG A 83 12.33 -16.58 -35.76
N VAL A 84 12.67 -17.82 -36.12
CA VAL A 84 13.60 -18.07 -37.22
C VAL A 84 12.83 -17.94 -38.52
N VAL A 85 13.18 -16.94 -39.35
CA VAL A 85 12.62 -16.78 -40.69
C VAL A 85 13.78 -16.90 -41.69
N GLY A 86 13.83 -18.02 -42.42
CA GLY A 86 14.94 -18.33 -43.33
C GLY A 86 16.26 -18.61 -42.60
N ARG A 87 17.37 -18.02 -43.06
CA ARG A 87 18.72 -18.15 -42.45
C ARG A 87 19.05 -17.06 -41.42
N LYS A 88 18.15 -16.10 -41.18
CA LYS A 88 18.37 -14.98 -40.25
C LYS A 88 17.49 -15.16 -39.01
N MET A 89 18.11 -15.11 -37.84
CA MET A 89 17.38 -15.02 -36.57
C MET A 89 16.86 -13.59 -36.41
N TYR A 90 15.53 -13.45 -36.32
CA TYR A 90 14.89 -12.20 -35.93
C TYR A 90 14.28 -12.36 -34.53
N GLY A 91 14.51 -11.36 -33.69
CA GLY A 91 14.00 -11.34 -32.32
C GLY A 91 14.80 -12.19 -31.35
N GLY A 92 14.46 -12.03 -30.07
CA GLY A 92 15.24 -12.54 -28.92
C GLY A 92 15.80 -11.44 -28.05
N GLN A 93 15.02 -10.38 -27.84
CA GLN A 93 15.39 -9.35 -26.90
C GLN A 93 15.15 -9.89 -25.48
N SER A 94 16.21 -9.93 -24.67
CA SER A 94 16.07 -10.11 -23.23
C SER A 94 15.38 -8.89 -22.66
N THR A 95 14.33 -9.12 -21.91
CA THR A 95 13.64 -8.07 -21.15
C THR A 95 13.51 -8.54 -19.70
N HIS A 96 12.90 -7.72 -18.85
CA HIS A 96 12.64 -8.06 -17.47
C HIS A 96 11.17 -7.85 -17.17
N LEU A 97 10.62 -8.75 -16.36
CA LEU A 97 9.33 -8.57 -15.73
C LEU A 97 9.58 -7.86 -14.38
N PRO A 98 9.19 -6.58 -14.22
CA PRO A 98 9.33 -5.90 -12.95
C PRO A 98 8.29 -6.44 -11.96
N MET A 99 8.74 -6.88 -10.79
CA MET A 99 7.87 -7.19 -9.66
C MET A 99 8.14 -6.19 -8.54
N LYS A 100 7.18 -5.31 -8.27
CA LYS A 100 7.30 -4.35 -7.16
C LYS A 100 7.32 -5.08 -5.81
N VAL A 101 8.13 -4.57 -4.88
CA VAL A 101 8.22 -5.11 -3.51
C VAL A 101 6.90 -4.92 -2.74
N ASN A 102 6.21 -3.80 -3.00
CA ASN A 102 4.88 -3.55 -2.46
C ASN A 102 3.89 -3.29 -3.61
N MET A 103 3.15 -4.32 -4.01
CA MET A 103 2.07 -4.18 -4.99
C MET A 103 0.76 -3.72 -4.37
N SER A 104 0.70 -3.75 -3.04
CA SER A 104 -0.51 -3.62 -2.22
C SER A 104 -1.05 -2.17 -2.17
N GLY A 105 -0.23 -1.19 -2.54
CA GLY A 105 -0.62 0.23 -2.52
C GLY A 105 -1.05 0.70 -1.13
N VAL A 106 -2.06 1.58 -1.08
CA VAL A 106 -2.56 2.21 0.17
C VAL A 106 -3.72 1.41 0.79
N LEU A 107 -4.24 0.38 0.10
CA LEU A 107 -5.45 -0.30 0.55
C LEU A 107 -5.29 -1.09 1.86
N PRO A 108 -4.18 -1.83 2.11
CA PRO A 108 -4.00 -2.58 3.35
C PRO A 108 -4.01 -1.71 4.61
N ILE A 109 -3.39 -0.53 4.56
CA ILE A 109 -3.33 0.38 5.71
C ILE A 109 -4.72 0.95 6.01
N ILE A 110 -5.54 1.21 4.98
CA ILE A 110 -6.92 1.65 5.15
C ILE A 110 -7.76 0.56 5.83
N PHE A 111 -7.64 -0.69 5.39
CA PHE A 111 -8.36 -1.81 6.03
C PHE A 111 -7.91 -2.05 7.47
N ALA A 112 -6.59 -1.99 7.73
CA ALA A 112 -6.05 -2.10 9.07
C ALA A 112 -6.63 -1.00 9.98
N GLN A 113 -6.67 0.25 9.51
CA GLN A 113 -7.22 1.37 10.27
C GLN A 113 -8.72 1.21 10.53
N SER A 114 -9.47 0.76 9.52
CA SER A 114 -10.91 0.52 9.63
C SER A 114 -11.20 -0.48 10.74
N ILE A 115 -10.49 -1.61 10.77
CA ILE A 115 -10.66 -2.66 11.78
C ILE A 115 -10.17 -2.21 13.15
N ALA A 116 -9.02 -1.55 13.23
CA ALA A 116 -8.48 -1.03 14.50
C ALA A 116 -9.41 0.02 15.13
N SER A 117 -10.20 0.74 14.34
CA SER A 117 -11.16 1.74 14.81
C SER A 117 -12.53 1.16 15.24
N LEU A 118 -12.84 -0.10 14.93
CA LEU A 118 -14.13 -0.70 15.27
C LEU A 118 -14.39 -0.77 16.78
N PRO A 119 -13.45 -1.22 17.63
CA PRO A 119 -13.69 -1.28 19.08
C PRO A 119 -13.92 0.10 19.69
N ALA A 120 -13.13 1.09 19.26
CA ALA A 120 -13.29 2.52 19.59
C ALA A 120 -14.68 3.03 19.26
N THR A 121 -15.17 2.69 18.07
CA THR A 121 -16.49 3.11 17.60
C THR A 121 -17.61 2.45 18.40
N ILE A 122 -17.51 1.15 18.69
CA ILE A 122 -18.53 0.41 19.47
C ILE A 122 -18.65 0.98 20.89
N CYS A 123 -17.53 1.28 21.55
CA CYS A 123 -17.60 1.87 22.89
C CYS A 123 -18.12 3.30 22.88
N ALA A 124 -17.94 4.06 21.80
CA ALA A 124 -18.56 5.38 21.67
C ALA A 124 -20.10 5.32 21.65
N PHE A 125 -20.68 4.22 21.16
CA PHE A 125 -22.13 3.98 21.17
C PHE A 125 -22.66 3.39 22.48
N VAL A 126 -21.80 2.82 23.33
CA VAL A 126 -22.17 2.24 24.63
C VAL A 126 -21.34 2.88 25.75
N PRO A 127 -21.82 3.97 26.38
CA PRO A 127 -21.07 4.74 27.39
C PRO A 127 -20.58 3.89 28.58
N LYS A 128 -21.32 2.83 28.94
CA LYS A 128 -20.92 1.90 30.02
C LYS A 128 -19.63 1.13 29.73
N TRP A 129 -19.27 0.94 28.45
CA TRP A 129 -18.10 0.18 28.03
C TRP A 129 -16.87 1.07 27.81
N GLN A 130 -17.02 2.40 27.75
CA GLN A 130 -15.90 3.34 27.68
C GLN A 130 -14.98 3.24 28.90
N ASN A 131 -15.51 2.89 30.07
CA ASN A 131 -14.74 2.74 31.31
C ASN A 131 -14.21 1.33 31.54
N GLY A 132 -14.37 0.40 30.58
CA GLY A 132 -13.80 -0.93 30.68
C GLY A 132 -12.27 -0.89 30.68
N TRP A 133 -11.63 -1.65 31.57
CA TRP A 133 -10.16 -1.70 31.70
C TRP A 133 -9.47 -2.01 30.35
N VAL A 134 -10.05 -2.93 29.57
CA VAL A 134 -9.63 -3.32 28.23
C VAL A 134 -9.68 -2.14 27.25
N MET A 135 -10.73 -1.31 27.31
CA MET A 135 -10.90 -0.21 26.37
C MET A 135 -9.87 0.90 26.58
N LYS A 136 -9.59 1.21 27.85
CA LYS A 136 -8.64 2.25 28.25
C LYS A 136 -7.17 1.84 28.06
N HIS A 137 -6.84 0.54 28.15
CA HIS A 137 -5.46 0.08 28.06
C HIS A 137 -5.09 -0.58 26.72
N ILE A 138 -6.05 -1.16 25.99
CA ILE A 138 -5.77 -1.90 24.75
C ILE A 138 -6.20 -1.13 23.50
N PHE A 139 -7.26 -0.32 23.57
CA PHE A 139 -7.85 0.34 22.40
C PHE A 139 -7.71 1.87 22.37
N ASP A 140 -7.02 2.45 23.34
CA ASP A 140 -6.64 3.85 23.28
C ASP A 140 -5.48 4.01 22.29
N THR A 141 -5.63 4.96 21.36
CA THR A 141 -4.67 5.32 20.32
C THR A 141 -3.28 5.70 20.84
N THR A 142 -3.17 6.03 22.12
CA THR A 142 -1.91 6.43 22.77
C THR A 142 -1.19 5.28 23.46
N THR A 143 -1.82 4.12 23.63
CA THR A 143 -1.26 3.02 24.42
C THR A 143 -0.48 2.04 23.54
N TRP A 144 0.65 1.54 24.07
CA TRP A 144 1.54 0.60 23.36
C TRP A 144 0.84 -0.63 22.75
N PRO A 145 -0.14 -1.30 23.40
CA PRO A 145 -0.81 -2.45 22.82
C PRO A 145 -1.56 -2.12 21.53
N TYR A 146 -2.17 -0.94 21.44
CA TYR A 146 -2.85 -0.50 20.23
C TYR A 146 -1.87 -0.37 19.06
N ILE A 147 -0.69 0.23 19.31
CA ILE A 147 0.36 0.40 18.30
C ILE A 147 0.84 -0.96 17.79
N VAL A 148 1.09 -1.91 18.69
CA VAL A 148 1.55 -3.27 18.32
C VAL A 148 0.47 -4.02 17.52
N ILE A 149 -0.77 -3.99 17.98
CA ILE A 149 -1.90 -4.62 17.28
C ILE A 149 -2.08 -3.99 15.90
N TYR A 150 -2.08 -2.66 15.82
CA TYR A 150 -2.21 -1.93 14.57
C TYR A 150 -1.07 -2.24 13.60
N PHE A 151 0.17 -2.30 14.09
CA PHE A 151 1.33 -2.70 13.29
C PHE A 151 1.21 -4.12 12.75
N LEU A 152 0.78 -5.08 13.59
CA LEU A 152 0.55 -6.46 13.16
C LEU A 152 -0.58 -6.55 12.13
N LEU A 153 -1.67 -5.79 12.30
CA LEU A 153 -2.75 -5.72 11.31
C LEU A 153 -2.22 -5.17 9.98
N ILE A 154 -1.39 -4.12 9.97
CA ILE A 154 -0.81 -3.59 8.74
C ILE A 154 0.01 -4.67 8.02
N ILE A 155 0.89 -5.39 8.72
CA ILE A 155 1.70 -6.47 8.11
C ILE A 155 0.80 -7.57 7.56
N PHE A 156 -0.18 -8.02 8.35
CA PHE A 156 -1.11 -9.05 7.96
C PHE A 156 -1.89 -8.67 6.70
N PHE A 157 -2.53 -7.50 6.68
CA PHE A 157 -3.29 -7.04 5.51
C PHE A 157 -2.39 -6.75 4.32
N SER A 158 -1.17 -6.27 4.54
CA SER A 158 -0.23 -6.01 3.45
C SER A 158 0.15 -7.29 2.73
N TYR A 159 0.47 -8.35 3.48
CA TYR A 159 0.78 -9.67 2.93
C TYR A 159 -0.45 -10.34 2.31
N PHE A 160 -1.58 -10.32 3.02
CA PHE A 160 -2.84 -10.90 2.54
C PHE A 160 -3.30 -10.26 1.22
N TYR A 161 -3.26 -8.92 1.11
CA TYR A 161 -3.67 -8.25 -0.11
C TYR A 161 -2.66 -8.45 -1.26
N SER A 162 -1.36 -8.47 -0.97
CA SER A 162 -0.33 -8.73 -1.98
C SER A 162 -0.47 -10.12 -2.61
N THR A 163 -0.78 -11.14 -1.80
CA THR A 163 -0.97 -12.52 -2.27
C THR A 163 -2.25 -12.72 -3.08
N ILE A 164 -3.31 -11.95 -2.79
CA ILE A 164 -4.55 -11.98 -3.58
C ILE A 164 -4.37 -11.24 -4.91
N GLN A 165 -3.70 -10.09 -4.90
CA GLN A 165 -3.56 -9.27 -6.10
C GLN A 165 -2.57 -9.86 -7.11
N PHE A 166 -1.52 -10.51 -6.63
CA PHE A 166 -0.53 -11.14 -7.50
C PHE A 166 -0.85 -12.62 -7.71
N ASN A 167 -1.43 -12.96 -8.86
CA ASN A 167 -1.66 -14.35 -9.25
C ASN A 167 -0.47 -14.89 -10.08
N PRO A 168 0.45 -15.68 -9.50
CA PRO A 168 1.63 -16.17 -10.22
C PRO A 168 1.28 -17.11 -11.39
N ILE A 169 0.14 -17.80 -11.31
CA ILE A 169 -0.35 -18.70 -12.36
C ILE A 169 -0.75 -17.89 -13.59
N GLU A 170 -1.47 -16.79 -13.38
CA GLU A 170 -1.91 -15.93 -14.46
C GLU A 170 -0.75 -15.20 -15.13
N VAL A 171 0.21 -14.70 -14.34
CA VAL A 171 1.44 -14.08 -14.85
C VAL A 171 2.26 -15.08 -15.68
N ALA A 172 2.42 -16.31 -15.21
CA ALA A 172 3.12 -17.36 -15.97
C ALA A 172 2.39 -17.74 -17.27
N ASN A 173 1.05 -17.79 -17.23
CA ASN A 173 0.24 -18.06 -18.43
C ASN A 173 0.32 -16.92 -19.44
N ASN A 174 0.31 -15.66 -19.00
CA ASN A 174 0.50 -14.49 -19.86
C ASN A 174 1.91 -14.48 -20.47
N LEU A 175 2.94 -14.84 -19.69
CA LEU A 175 4.30 -14.99 -20.20
C LEU A 175 4.35 -16.06 -21.31
N LYS A 176 3.73 -17.23 -21.09
CA LYS A 176 3.62 -18.30 -22.08
C LYS A 176 2.86 -17.88 -23.34
N LYS A 177 1.72 -17.18 -23.20
CA LYS A 177 0.93 -16.66 -24.34
C LYS A 177 1.73 -15.67 -25.19
N ASN A 178 2.54 -14.84 -24.55
CA ASN A 178 3.42 -13.90 -25.23
C ASN A 178 4.70 -14.54 -25.79
N GLY A 179 4.83 -15.88 -25.74
CA GLY A 179 6.03 -16.59 -26.20
C GLY A 179 7.27 -16.32 -25.35
N GLY A 180 7.11 -15.82 -24.13
CA GLY A 180 8.17 -15.58 -23.18
C GLY A 180 8.41 -16.77 -22.25
N PHE A 181 9.65 -16.94 -21.81
CA PHE A 181 10.03 -17.89 -20.77
C PHE A 181 11.12 -17.30 -19.87
N ILE A 182 11.17 -17.76 -18.62
CA ILE A 182 12.27 -17.44 -17.71
C ILE A 182 13.42 -18.40 -18.03
N PRO A 183 14.65 -17.93 -18.29
CA PRO A 183 15.80 -18.80 -18.52
C PRO A 183 15.96 -19.82 -17.38
N GLY A 184 16.06 -21.10 -17.72
CA GLY A 184 16.18 -22.20 -16.74
C GLY A 184 14.87 -22.87 -16.33
N PHE A 185 13.70 -22.28 -16.61
CA PHE A 185 12.39 -22.88 -16.30
C PHE A 185 11.53 -23.04 -17.55
N ARG A 186 10.87 -24.20 -17.71
CA ARG A 186 9.90 -24.41 -18.80
C ARG A 186 8.66 -23.55 -18.57
N ALA A 187 8.07 -23.02 -19.64
CA ALA A 187 6.86 -22.21 -19.56
C ALA A 187 5.67 -23.03 -19.02
N GLY A 188 4.99 -22.52 -17.98
CA GLY A 188 3.86 -23.18 -17.32
C GLY A 188 4.06 -23.33 -15.81
N LYS A 189 3.66 -24.48 -15.25
CA LYS A 189 3.73 -24.77 -13.80
C LYS A 189 5.08 -24.46 -13.13
N PRO A 190 6.25 -24.85 -13.68
CA PRO A 190 7.52 -24.54 -13.03
C PRO A 190 7.88 -23.04 -13.05
N THR A 191 7.32 -22.28 -14.01
CA THR A 191 7.45 -20.81 -14.01
C THR A 191 6.60 -20.18 -12.90
N SER A 192 5.36 -20.64 -12.70
CA SER A 192 4.50 -20.12 -11.62
C SER A 192 5.02 -20.48 -10.24
N GLU A 193 5.56 -21.69 -10.05
CA GLU A 193 6.19 -22.11 -8.78
C GLU A 193 7.43 -21.28 -8.46
N PHE A 194 8.26 -20.98 -9.47
CA PHE A 194 9.41 -20.09 -9.28
C PHE A 194 8.96 -18.68 -8.89
N ILE A 195 7.97 -18.11 -9.58
CA ILE A 195 7.44 -16.78 -9.24
C ILE A 195 6.83 -16.78 -7.84
N GLN A 196 6.11 -17.83 -7.45
CA GLN A 196 5.54 -17.97 -6.10
C GLN A 196 6.60 -18.08 -5.00
N LYS A 197 7.74 -18.73 -5.27
CA LYS A 197 8.87 -18.80 -4.34
C LYS A 197 9.64 -17.49 -4.21
N VAL A 198 9.52 -16.63 -5.22
CA VAL A 198 10.21 -15.33 -5.32
C VAL A 198 9.43 -14.21 -4.64
N LEU A 199 8.10 -14.35 -4.55
CA LEU A 199 7.19 -13.53 -3.71
C LEU A 199 7.33 -13.91 -2.23
#